data_AF-A0A7Y8A281-F1
#
_entry.id   AF-A0A7Y8A281-F1
#
_cell.length_a   1.000
_cell.length_b   1.000
_cell.length_c   1.000
_cell.angle_alpha   90.00
_cell.angle_beta   90.00
_cell.angle_gamma   90.00
#
_symmetry.space_group_name_H-M   'P 1'
#
loop_
_entity.id
_entity.type
_entity.pdbx_description
1 polymer ?
#
loop_
_entity_poly.entity_id
_entity_poly.type
_entity_poly.pdbx_seq_one_letter_code
_entity_poly.pdbx_strand_id
1 'polypeptide(L)'
;MKHLTTIEVCFISPAHAHNKQQVFSVNPDIDAENALYIASDLIGSVMDVLTEAAVGDIPLEGNSAFMVSHTLESARAALYSVLGKLEKTNDFIPGE
;
A
#
# COMPACT_ATOMS: atom_id res chain seq x y z
N MET A 1 -8.28 6.68 24.35
CA MET A 1 -7.33 7.12 23.31
C MET A 1 -8.11 7.28 22.01
N LYS A 2 -7.90 8.34 21.23
CA LYS A 2 -8.49 8.43 19.87
C LYS A 2 -7.70 7.47 18.96
N HIS A 3 -8.36 6.44 18.45
CA HIS A 3 -7.74 5.53 17.47
C HIS A 3 -7.70 6.22 16.09
N LEU A 4 -6.57 6.09 15.39
CA LEU A 4 -6.38 6.60 14.03
C LEU A 4 -6.95 5.58 13.05
N THR A 5 -7.86 6.02 12.19
CA THR A 5 -8.45 5.18 11.13
C THR A 5 -8.02 5.66 9.75
N THR A 6 -8.00 4.79 8.74
CA THR A 6 -7.66 5.10 7.34
C THR A 6 -8.69 5.99 6.65
N ILE A 7 -8.29 6.68 5.58
CA ILE A 7 -9.20 7.35 4.63
C ILE A 7 -9.14 6.66 3.27
N GLU A 8 -10.21 6.75 2.50
CA GLU A 8 -10.22 6.26 1.13
C GLU A 8 -9.16 7.03 0.32
N VAL A 9 -8.22 6.30 -0.28
CA VAL A 9 -7.23 6.83 -1.22
C VAL A 9 -7.44 6.12 -2.54
N CYS A 10 -7.68 6.90 -3.59
CA CYS A 10 -7.88 6.38 -4.93
C CYS A 10 -6.55 5.83 -5.48
N PHE A 11 -6.60 4.60 -5.97
CA PHE A 11 -5.45 3.94 -6.60
C PHE A 11 -4.98 4.74 -7.82
N ILE A 12 -3.77 5.32 -7.77
CA ILE A 12 -3.14 5.96 -8.93
C ILE A 12 -2.55 4.86 -9.82
N SER A 13 -3.41 4.35 -10.68
CA SER A 13 -3.14 3.21 -11.55
C SER A 13 -2.11 3.53 -12.65
N PRO A 14 -1.11 2.67 -12.90
CA PRO A 14 -0.38 2.68 -14.17
C PRO A 14 -1.34 2.40 -15.34
N ALA A 15 -0.98 2.82 -16.56
CA ALA A 15 -1.86 2.75 -17.74
C ALA A 15 -2.48 1.36 -18.01
N HIS A 16 -1.84 0.27 -17.57
CA HIS A 16 -2.31 -1.10 -17.74
C HIS A 16 -3.32 -1.58 -16.68
N ALA A 17 -3.47 -0.89 -15.54
CA ALA A 17 -4.38 -1.29 -14.45
C ALA A 17 -5.67 -0.45 -14.39
N HIS A 18 -5.87 0.45 -15.36
CA HIS A 18 -6.97 1.42 -15.41
C HIS A 18 -8.38 0.80 -15.32
N ASN A 19 -8.56 -0.44 -15.77
CA ASN A 19 -9.86 -1.11 -15.81
C ASN A 19 -10.32 -1.76 -14.49
N LYS A 20 -9.49 -1.83 -13.45
CA LYS A 20 -9.83 -2.53 -12.19
C LYS A 20 -9.56 -1.74 -10.91
N GLN A 21 -9.58 -0.41 -10.99
CA GLN A 21 -9.25 0.49 -9.86
C GLN A 21 -10.05 0.21 -8.57
N GLN A 22 -11.31 -0.23 -8.68
CA GLN A 22 -12.16 -0.55 -7.52
C GLN A 22 -11.71 -1.79 -6.73
N VAL A 23 -10.94 -2.70 -7.34
CA VAL A 23 -10.39 -3.88 -6.63
C VAL A 23 -9.20 -3.47 -5.74
N PHE A 24 -8.65 -2.27 -5.97
CA PHE A 24 -7.40 -1.80 -5.37
C PHE A 24 -7.61 -0.57 -4.45
N SER A 25 -8.85 -0.23 -4.10
CA SER A 25 -9.10 0.82 -3.10
C SER A 25 -8.87 0.27 -1.70
N VAL A 26 -8.19 1.06 -0.87
CA VAL A 26 -8.13 0.78 0.57
C VAL A 26 -9.48 1.20 1.14
N ASN A 27 -10.20 0.26 1.77
CA ASN A 27 -11.44 0.58 2.45
C ASN A 27 -11.15 1.66 3.52
N PRO A 28 -11.94 2.75 3.58
CA PRO A 28 -11.81 3.71 4.66
C PRO A 28 -12.12 3.06 6.01
N ASP A 29 -11.70 3.71 7.08
CA ASP A 29 -12.06 3.38 8.46
C ASP A 29 -11.45 2.10 9.05
N ILE A 30 -10.42 1.53 8.42
CA ILE A 30 -9.59 0.47 9.00
C ILE A 30 -8.65 1.11 10.02
N ASP A 31 -8.36 0.41 11.11
CA ASP A 31 -7.36 0.85 12.08
C ASP A 31 -5.97 1.05 11.42
N ALA A 32 -5.29 2.16 11.75
CA ALA A 32 -4.02 2.53 11.13
C ALA A 32 -2.87 1.56 11.47
N GLU A 33 -2.85 0.99 12.67
CA GLU A 33 -1.89 -0.05 13.04
C GLU A 33 -2.13 -1.29 12.17
N ASN A 34 -3.38 -1.70 11.99
CA ASN A 34 -3.73 -2.79 11.10
C ASN A 34 -3.34 -2.52 9.63
N ALA A 35 -3.56 -1.30 9.13
CA ALA A 35 -3.15 -0.91 7.78
C ALA A 35 -1.63 -0.94 7.58
N LEU A 36 -0.85 -0.56 8.60
CA LEU A 36 0.62 -0.66 8.59
C LEU A 36 1.09 -2.12 8.62
N TYR A 37 0.46 -2.98 9.42
CA TYR A 37 0.74 -4.43 9.39
C TYR A 37 0.44 -5.04 8.03
N ILE A 38 -0.71 -4.71 7.42
CA ILE A 38 -1.06 -5.17 6.07
C ILE A 38 0.01 -4.74 5.05
N ALA A 39 0.46 -3.48 5.11
CA ALA A 39 1.52 -3.00 4.22
C ALA A 39 2.84 -3.77 4.43
N SER A 40 3.20 -4.02 5.69
CA SER A 40 4.39 -4.80 6.05
C SER A 40 4.32 -6.23 5.52
N ASP A 41 3.18 -6.91 5.68
CA ASP A 41 2.97 -8.27 5.21
C ASP A 41 3.02 -8.36 3.69
N LEU A 42 2.40 -7.40 2.99
CA LEU A 42 2.46 -7.32 1.53
C LEU A 42 3.91 -7.15 1.04
N ILE A 43 4.68 -6.22 1.64
CA ILE A 43 6.10 -6.05 1.30
C ILE A 43 6.87 -7.34 1.59
N GLY A 44 6.70 -7.93 2.77
CA GLY A 44 7.34 -9.17 3.17
C GLY A 44 7.08 -10.33 2.22
N SER A 45 5.85 -10.44 1.70
CA SER A 45 5.44 -11.53 0.80
C SER A 45 6.17 -11.57 -0.55
N VAL A 46 6.81 -10.47 -0.96
CA VAL A 46 7.55 -10.38 -2.23
C VAL A 46 9.06 -10.24 -2.05
N MET A 47 9.54 -10.12 -0.80
CA MET A 47 10.97 -9.91 -0.53
C MET A 47 11.84 -11.08 -0.98
N ASP A 48 11.38 -12.31 -0.86
CA ASP A 48 12.14 -13.49 -1.29
C ASP A 48 12.35 -13.48 -2.81
N VAL A 49 11.27 -13.24 -3.57
CA VAL A 49 11.32 -13.14 -5.05
C VAL A 49 12.22 -11.99 -5.49
N LEU A 50 12.16 -10.83 -4.81
CA LEU A 50 13.06 -9.71 -5.09
C LEU A 50 14.52 -10.05 -4.78
N THR A 51 14.77 -10.83 -3.72
CA THR A 51 16.12 -11.27 -3.32
C THR A 51 16.69 -12.23 -4.35
N GLU A 52 15.92 -13.24 -4.76
CA GLU A 52 16.30 -14.20 -5.82
C GLU A 52 16.62 -13.49 -7.14
N ALA A 53 15.85 -12.47 -7.50
CA ALA A 53 16.11 -11.66 -8.67
C ALA A 53 17.35 -10.77 -8.53
N ALA A 54 17.59 -10.21 -7.35
CA ALA A 54 18.72 -9.33 -7.09
C ALA A 54 20.08 -10.08 -7.09
N VAL A 55 20.10 -11.32 -6.61
CA VAL A 55 21.32 -12.16 -6.66
C VAL A 55 21.56 -12.79 -8.03
N GLY A 56 20.58 -12.69 -8.94
CA GLY A 56 20.66 -13.22 -10.31
C GLY A 56 20.31 -14.71 -10.42
N ASP A 57 19.67 -15.29 -9.39
CA ASP A 57 19.27 -16.70 -9.38
C ASP A 57 18.04 -16.93 -10.27
N ILE A 58 17.02 -16.07 -10.15
CA ILE A 58 15.77 -16.17 -10.91
C ILE A 58 15.41 -14.81 -11.50
N PRO A 59 15.31 -14.66 -12.84
CA PRO A 59 14.92 -13.39 -13.44
C PRO A 59 13.49 -13.02 -13.05
N LEU A 60 13.29 -11.77 -12.64
CA LEU A 60 11.97 -11.22 -12.36
C LEU A 60 11.26 -10.83 -13.67
N GLU A 61 10.48 -11.76 -14.22
CA GLU A 61 9.82 -11.56 -15.51
C GLU A 61 8.40 -12.14 -15.60
N GLY A 62 7.65 -11.66 -16.59
CA GLY A 62 6.30 -12.12 -16.89
C GLY A 62 5.34 -11.98 -15.71
N ASN A 63 4.70 -13.10 -15.32
CA ASN A 63 3.71 -13.12 -14.25
C ASN A 63 4.31 -12.78 -12.87
N SER A 64 5.56 -13.18 -12.60
CA SER A 64 6.21 -12.90 -11.32
C SER A 64 6.44 -11.39 -11.14
N ALA A 65 6.96 -10.72 -12.17
CA ALA A 65 7.14 -9.27 -12.20
C ALA A 65 5.80 -8.53 -12.04
N PHE A 66 4.75 -9.01 -12.73
CA PHE A 66 3.40 -8.45 -12.58
C PHE A 66 2.90 -8.56 -11.14
N MET A 67 2.98 -9.74 -10.52
CA MET A 67 2.52 -9.96 -9.14
C MET A 67 3.31 -9.11 -8.14
N VAL A 68 4.65 -9.05 -8.26
CA VAL A 68 5.49 -8.22 -7.38
C VAL A 68 5.12 -6.74 -7.49
N SER A 69 4.95 -6.23 -8.72
CA SER A 69 4.50 -4.84 -8.94
C SER A 69 3.16 -4.57 -8.26
N HIS A 70 2.19 -5.47 -8.41
CA HIS A 70 0.85 -5.29 -7.85
C HIS A 70 0.85 -5.33 -6.32
N THR A 71 1.64 -6.21 -5.73
CA THR A 71 1.76 -6.32 -4.27
C THR A 71 2.42 -5.06 -3.67
N LEU A 72 3.50 -4.57 -4.28
CA LEU A 72 4.18 -3.36 -3.80
C LEU A 72 3.30 -2.11 -3.95
N GLU A 73 2.53 -2.02 -5.03
CA GLU A 73 1.58 -0.92 -5.23
C GLU A 73 0.43 -0.97 -4.21
N SER A 74 -0.06 -2.16 -3.86
CA SER A 74 -1.08 -2.34 -2.82
C SER A 74 -0.55 -1.94 -1.43
N ALA A 75 0.69 -2.32 -1.09
CA ALA A 75 1.34 -1.90 0.14
C ALA A 75 1.50 -0.37 0.21
N ARG A 76 1.89 0.25 -0.91
CA ARG A 76 2.01 1.70 -1.02
C ARG A 76 0.67 2.42 -0.84
N ALA A 77 -0.42 1.88 -1.39
CA ALA A 77 -1.76 2.44 -1.19
C ALA A 77 -2.18 2.41 0.30
N ALA A 78 -1.90 1.30 1.00
CA ALA A 78 -2.13 1.20 2.45
C ALA A 78 -1.31 2.25 3.24
N LEU A 79 -0.04 2.43 2.91
CA LEU A 79 0.82 3.47 3.52
C LEU A 79 0.29 4.89 3.29
N TYR A 80 -0.13 5.22 2.05
CA TYR A 80 -0.68 6.55 1.76
C TYR A 80 -2.02 6.82 2.46
N SER A 81 -2.83 5.79 2.63
CA SER A 81 -4.09 5.90 3.36
C SER A 81 -3.87 6.28 4.83
N VAL A 82 -2.81 5.74 5.45
CA VAL A 82 -2.38 6.13 6.80
C VAL A 82 -1.78 7.55 6.79
N LEU A 83 -0.89 7.87 5.85
CA LEU A 83 -0.23 9.18 5.77
C LEU A 83 -1.23 10.33 5.61
N GLY A 84 -2.20 10.22 4.70
CA GLY A 84 -3.21 11.26 4.48
C GLY A 84 -4.09 11.51 5.71
N LYS A 85 -4.14 10.57 6.65
CA LYS A 85 -4.79 10.74 7.96
C LYS A 85 -3.91 11.43 9.00
N LEU A 86 -2.61 11.19 8.98
CA LEU A 86 -1.66 11.94 9.80
C LEU A 86 -1.64 13.42 9.38
N GLU A 87 -1.63 13.71 8.09
CA GLU A 87 -1.69 15.08 7.55
C GLU A 87 -2.98 15.80 7.95
N LYS A 88 -4.15 15.16 7.78
CA LYS A 88 -5.45 15.73 8.23
C LYS A 88 -5.54 15.92 9.74
N THR A 89 -4.81 15.14 10.54
CA THR A 89 -4.76 15.32 12.00
C THR A 89 -3.90 16.52 12.38
N ASN A 90 -2.83 16.80 11.64
CA ASN A 90 -1.99 17.98 11.84
C ASN A 90 -2.65 19.30 11.41
N ASP A 91 -3.57 19.27 10.45
CA ASP A 91 -4.40 20.44 10.07
C ASP A 91 -5.48 20.77 11.13
N PHE A 92 -5.74 19.86 12.07
CA PHE A 92 -6.67 20.01 13.18
C PHE A 92 -5.93 20.25 14.51
N ILE A 93 -5.11 21.31 14.57
CA ILE A 93 -4.76 21.94 15.86
C ILE A 93 -5.55 23.26 15.98
N PRO A 94 -6.78 23.25 16.54
CA PRO A 94 -7.44 24.48 16.93
C PRO A 94 -7.01 24.86 18.36
N GLY A 95 -5.97 25.69 18.50
CA GLY A 95 -5.56 26.29 19.79
C GLY A 95 -5.03 25.28 20.83
N GLU A 96 -4.35 25.57 21.92
CA GLU A 96 -4.24 26.78 22.75
C GLU A 96 -5.54 27.57 22.99
#